data_AF-A0A386JEZ3-F1
#
_entry.id   AF-A0A386JEZ3-F1
#
_cell.length_a   1.000
_cell.length_b   1.000
_cell.length_c   1.000
_cell.angle_alpha   90.00
_cell.angle_beta   90.00
_cell.angle_gamma   90.00
#
_symmetry.space_group_name_H-M   'P 1'
#
loop_
_entity.id
_entity.type
_entity.pdbx_description
1 polymer ?
#
loop_
_entity_poly.entity_id
_entity_poly.type
_entity_poly.pdbx_seq_one_letter_code
_entity_poly.pdbx_strand_id
1 'polypeptide(L)' 'FVVPPECDLVAAGGLPIAFGTSHVGLVHRAGLLSGQVLLVLGAAGGVGLSAVQIGKVCGATVIAVA' A
#
# COMPACT_ATOMS: atom_id res chain seq x y z
N PHE A 1 4.58 -13.19 9.08
CA PHE A 1 3.48 -12.84 10.02
C PHE A 1 2.59 -14.06 10.14
N VAL A 2 2.02 -14.31 11.32
CA VAL A 2 1.02 -15.36 11.49
C VAL A 2 -0.25 -14.93 10.75
N VAL A 3 -0.80 -15.80 9.91
CA VAL A 3 -2.05 -15.54 9.20
C VAL A 3 -3.22 -15.85 10.15
N PRO A 4 -4.17 -14.92 10.36
CA PRO A 4 -5.37 -15.19 11.16
C PRO A 4 -6.16 -16.39 10.63
N PRO A 5 -6.72 -17.24 11.51
CA PRO A 5 -7.39 -18.48 11.09
C PRO A 5 -8.62 -18.25 10.20
N GLU A 6 -9.25 -17.08 10.28
CA GLU A 6 -10.37 -16.66 9.43
C GLU A 6 -9.97 -16.18 8.03
N CYS A 7 -8.67 -16.02 7.74
CA CYS A 7 -8.19 -15.57 6.43
C CYS A 7 -7.86 -16.74 5.49
N ASP A 8 -8.27 -16.61 4.22
CA ASP A 8 -7.81 -17.49 3.15
C ASP A 8 -6.30 -17.36 2.92
N LEU A 9 -5.60 -18.49 2.87
CA LEU A 9 -4.15 -18.53 2.72
C LEU A 9 -3.70 -18.04 1.34
N VAL A 10 -4.50 -18.26 0.28
CA VAL A 10 -4.15 -17.81 -1.08
C VAL A 10 -4.19 -16.29 -1.15
N ALA A 11 -5.28 -15.69 -0.66
CA ALA A 11 -5.39 -14.24 -0.55
C ALA A 11 -4.29 -13.65 0.35
N ALA A 12 -4.05 -14.24 1.51
CA ALA A 12 -3.02 -13.78 2.45
C ALA A 12 -1.60 -13.86 1.84
N GLY A 13 -1.32 -14.86 1.01
CA GLY A 13 -0.04 -15.03 0.33
C GLY A 13 0.34 -13.88 -0.61
N GLY A 14 -0.64 -13.14 -1.15
CA GLY A 14 -0.40 -12.00 -2.03
C GLY A 14 -0.01 -10.70 -1.32
N LEU A 15 -0.25 -10.59 -0.01
CA LEU A 15 -0.09 -9.35 0.74
C LEU A 15 1.38 -8.95 1.02
N PRO A 16 2.29 -9.87 1.43
CA PRO A 16 3.60 -9.47 1.95
C PRO A 16 4.44 -8.63 0.99
N ILE A 17 4.45 -8.99 -0.30
CA ILE A 17 5.22 -8.25 -1.30
C ILE A 17 4.56 -6.91 -1.63
N ALA A 18 3.25 -6.89 -1.85
CA ALA A 18 2.53 -5.65 -2.18
C ALA A 18 2.65 -4.60 -1.06
N PHE A 19 2.25 -4.98 0.15
CA PHE A 19 2.29 -4.09 1.31
C PHE A 19 3.72 -3.81 1.79
N GLY A 20 4.61 -4.81 1.77
CA GLY A 20 6.01 -4.60 2.14
C GLY A 20 6.70 -3.58 1.23
N THR A 21 6.53 -3.71 -0.08
CA THR A 21 7.14 -2.80 -1.07
C THR A 21 6.63 -1.38 -0.92
N SER A 22 5.29 -1.21 -0.89
CA SER A 22 4.67 0.11 -0.79
C SER A 22 4.92 0.78 0.57
N HIS A 23 4.92 0.03 1.67
CA HIS A 23 5.23 0.57 3.00
C HIS A 23 6.68 1.05 3.12
N VAL A 24 7.64 0.25 2.65
CA VAL A 24 9.04 0.68 2.63
C VAL A 24 9.22 1.91 1.75
N GLY A 25 8.59 1.93 0.57
CA GLY A 25 8.66 3.08 -0.33
C GLY A 25 8.09 4.36 0.27
N LEU A 26 6.87 4.30 0.81
CA LEU A 26 6.13 5.49 1.25
C LEU A 26 6.48 5.92 2.67
N VAL A 27 6.51 4.99 3.62
CA VAL A 27 6.69 5.31 5.04
C VAL A 27 8.17 5.42 5.39
N HIS A 28 8.97 4.42 5.00
CA HIS A 28 10.37 4.37 5.45
C HIS A 28 11.29 5.22 4.60
N ARG A 29 11.13 5.20 3.27
CA ARG A 29 12.04 5.89 2.35
C ARG A 29 11.59 7.30 2.02
N ALA A 30 10.32 7.48 1.66
CA ALA A 30 9.78 8.80 1.32
C ALA A 30 9.37 9.63 2.54
N GLY A 31 9.09 8.97 3.68
CA GLY A 31 8.63 9.66 4.89
C GLY A 31 7.31 10.40 4.66
N LEU A 32 6.35 9.78 3.97
CA LEU A 32 5.08 10.40 3.61
C LEU A 32 4.32 10.86 4.87
N LEU A 33 3.96 12.14 4.89
CA LEU A 33 3.23 12.81 5.98
C LEU A 33 1.83 13.23 5.52
N SER A 34 0.95 13.44 6.51
CA SER A 34 -0.40 13.95 6.28
C SER A 34 -0.39 15.30 5.55
N GLY A 35 -1.36 15.50 4.66
CA GLY A 35 -1.50 16.72 3.86
C GLY A 35 -0.63 16.77 2.60
N GLN A 36 0.30 15.83 2.41
CA GLN A 36 1.06 15.72 1.16
C GLN A 36 0.23 15.08 0.04
N VAL A 37 0.68 15.26 -1.21
CA VAL A 37 0.07 14.63 -2.38
C VAL A 37 0.91 13.43 -2.81
N LEU A 38 0.25 12.29 -3.04
CA LEU A 38 0.85 11.06 -3.53
C LEU A 38 0.27 10.71 -4.91
N LEU A 39 1.11 10.65 -5.94
CA LEU A 39 0.76 10.11 -7.26
C LEU A 39 1.15 8.63 -7.34
N VAL A 40 0.18 7.76 -7.64
CA VAL A 40 0.38 6.31 -7.79
C VAL A 40 0.12 5.91 -9.24
N LEU A 41 1.15 5.39 -9.91
CA LEU A 41 1.05 4.82 -11.26
C LEU A 41 0.79 3.31 -11.16
N GLY A 42 -0.01 2.76 -12.09
CA GLY A 42 -0.39 1.34 -12.06
C GLY A 42 -1.19 0.99 -10.81
N ALA A 43 -2.06 1.88 -10.37
CA ALA A 43 -2.82 1.79 -9.13
C ALA A 43 -3.77 0.57 -9.08
N ALA A 44 -4.11 -0.02 -10.23
CA ALA A 44 -4.88 -1.25 -10.32
C ALA A 44 -4.06 -2.52 -10.01
N GLY A 45 -2.73 -2.45 -9.98
CA GLY A 45 -1.84 -3.56 -9.64
C GLY A 45 -1.70 -3.77 -8.13
N GLY A 46 -1.11 -4.90 -7.71
CA GLY A 46 -0.99 -5.26 -6.29
C GLY A 46 -0.26 -4.21 -5.44
N VAL A 47 0.92 -3.76 -5.89
CA VAL A 47 1.69 -2.71 -5.18
C VAL A 47 1.02 -1.34 -5.29
N GLY A 48 0.41 -1.03 -6.44
CA GLY A 48 -0.28 0.23 -6.65
C GLY A 48 -1.48 0.38 -5.72
N LEU A 49 -2.31 -0.66 -5.62
CA LEU A 49 -3.46 -0.68 -4.73
C LEU A 49 -3.05 -0.55 -3.26
N SER A 50 -2.01 -1.28 -2.83
CA SER A 50 -1.51 -1.15 -1.46
C SER A 50 -0.89 0.23 -1.19
N ALA A 51 -0.23 0.85 -2.17
CA ALA A 51 0.27 2.22 -2.07
C ALA A 51 -0.86 3.24 -1.91
N VAL A 52 -1.98 3.07 -2.63
CA VAL A 52 -3.19 3.90 -2.46
C VAL A 52 -3.74 3.77 -1.03
N GLN A 53 -3.86 2.55 -0.53
CA GLN A 53 -4.37 2.30 0.83
C GLN A 53 -3.46 2.92 1.90
N ILE A 54 -2.14 2.72 1.80
CA ILE A 54 -1.18 3.30 2.74
C ILE A 54 -1.18 4.82 2.67
N GLY A 55 -1.17 5.41 1.46
CA GLY A 55 -1.24 6.86 1.29
C GLY A 55 -2.48 7.48 1.96
N LYS A 56 -3.64 6.82 1.85
CA LYS A 56 -4.86 7.23 2.54
C LYS A 56 -4.72 7.15 4.06
N VAL A 57 -4.12 6.08 4.60
CA VAL A 57 -3.87 5.93 6.05
C VAL A 57 -2.89 7.00 6.56
N CYS A 58 -1.88 7.37 5.77
CA CYS A 58 -0.95 8.45 6.09
C CYS A 58 -1.57 9.86 6.04
N GLY A 59 -2.83 10.01 5.59
CA GLY A 59 -3.50 11.30 5.46
C GLY A 59 -3.07 12.08 4.21
N ALA A 60 -2.53 11.42 3.19
CA ALA A 60 -2.16 12.05 1.93
C ALA A 60 -3.37 12.15 0.99
N THR A 61 -3.34 13.15 0.11
CA THR A 61 -4.22 13.22 -1.06
C THR A 61 -3.65 12.30 -2.13
N VAL A 62 -4.35 11.21 -2.43
CA VAL A 62 -3.88 10.21 -3.39
C VAL A 62 -4.48 10.45 -4.77
N ILE A 63 -3.63 10.56 -5.79
CA ILE A 63 -3.98 10.57 -7.21
C ILE A 63 -3.61 9.21 -7.77
N ALA A 64 -4.60 8.43 -8.17
CA ALA A 64 -4.42 7.07 -8.69
C ALA A 64 -4.58 7.05 -10.21
N VAL A 65 -3.60 6.46 -10.90
CA VAL A 65 -3.64 6.17 -12.34
C VAL A 65 -3.67 4.66 -12.50
N ALA A 66 -4.79 4.13 -13.01
CA ALA A 66 -5.02 2.70 -13.15
C ALA A 66 -4.12 2.05 -14.21
#